data_AF-A0A930H6G9-F1
#
_entry.id   AF-A0A930H6G9-F1
#
_cell.length_a   1.000
_cell.length_b   1.000
_cell.length_c   1.000
_cell.angle_alpha   90.00
_cell.angle_beta   90.00
_cell.angle_gamma   90.00
#
_symmetry.space_group_name_H-M   'P 1'
#
loop_
_entity.id
_entity.type
_entity.pdbx_description
1 polymer ?
#
loop_
_entity_poly.entity_id
_entity_poly.type
_entity_poly.pdbx_seq_one_letter_code
_entity_poly.pdbx_strand_id
1 'polypeptide(L)'
;MNRKDEHIKYALKYESAGNSFDDMELIQCSIPEYNLDEIDLSVNFAENTFEYPFFINAMTGGSKKGKEINRKLAKVAKECNILFVTGSYSAALKNPDDDSFEVVRKENEGLLLGTNIGADKNYMAGMKAVEDLNPLFLQIHVNLMQELIMPEGSRNFNEWKKNISGFVKNIKVPLILKEVGFGMSSDTVKKGMELGLKTFDISGRGGTSFAYIENMRGENRFSYLNEWGQSTVSCLLGLKDYIDKAEIIASGGVRHPLDIIKALVLGVK
;
A
#
# COMPACT_ATOMS: atom_id res chain seq x y z
N MET A 1 -1.36 0.54 -25.60
CA MET A 1 -2.00 0.64 -24.25
C MET A 1 -0.94 1.24 -23.33
N ASN A 2 -1.27 2.21 -22.46
CA ASN A 2 -0.26 2.79 -21.54
C ASN A 2 -0.07 1.82 -20.36
N ARG A 3 1.16 1.75 -19.80
CA ARG A 3 1.56 0.94 -18.64
C ARG A 3 0.50 0.85 -17.53
N LYS A 4 -0.11 1.99 -17.17
CA LYS A 4 -1.12 2.05 -16.10
C LYS A 4 -2.35 1.19 -16.38
N ASP A 5 -2.79 1.15 -17.64
CA ASP A 5 -3.96 0.36 -18.03
C ASP A 5 -3.62 -1.13 -18.13
N GLU A 6 -2.36 -1.45 -18.49
CA GLU A 6 -1.83 -2.81 -18.48
C GLU A 6 -1.71 -3.35 -17.06
N HIS A 7 -1.24 -2.54 -16.11
CA HIS A 7 -1.21 -2.89 -14.69
C HIS A 7 -2.60 -3.26 -14.17
N ILE A 8 -3.62 -2.45 -14.46
CA ILE A 8 -5.01 -2.76 -14.08
C ILE A 8 -5.46 -4.08 -14.74
N LYS A 9 -5.22 -4.24 -16.04
CA LYS A 9 -5.64 -5.43 -16.80
C LYS A 9 -5.03 -6.71 -16.24
N TYR A 10 -3.72 -6.73 -16.01
CA TYR A 10 -3.02 -7.94 -15.56
C TYR A 10 -3.21 -8.19 -14.06
N ALA A 11 -3.40 -7.15 -13.25
CA ALA A 11 -3.80 -7.32 -11.85
C ALA A 11 -5.15 -8.02 -11.72
N LEU A 12 -6.15 -7.63 -12.52
CA LEU A 12 -7.48 -8.26 -12.54
C LEU A 12 -7.48 -9.68 -13.13
N LYS A 13 -6.48 -10.02 -13.95
CA LYS A 13 -6.34 -11.36 -14.55
C LYS A 13 -5.56 -12.33 -13.65
N TYR A 14 -4.73 -11.81 -12.75
CA TYR A 14 -3.89 -12.66 -11.91
C TYR A 14 -4.73 -13.40 -10.88
N GLU A 15 -4.53 -14.70 -10.82
CA GLU A 15 -5.06 -15.57 -9.76
C GLU A 15 -3.88 -16.06 -8.95
N SER A 16 -3.90 -15.82 -7.64
CA SER A 16 -2.82 -16.26 -6.77
C SER A 16 -2.85 -17.78 -6.60
N ALA A 17 -1.69 -18.42 -6.65
CA ALA A 17 -1.55 -19.87 -6.50
C ALA A 17 -1.84 -20.37 -5.07
N GLY A 18 -1.88 -19.47 -4.09
CA GLY A 18 -2.16 -19.79 -2.70
C GLY A 18 -2.09 -18.53 -1.83
N ASN A 19 -2.70 -18.60 -0.65
CA ASN A 19 -2.78 -17.47 0.25
C ASN A 19 -2.46 -17.88 1.69
N SER A 20 -1.45 -17.24 2.28
CA SER A 20 -0.95 -17.64 3.61
C SER A 20 -1.95 -17.44 4.74
N PHE A 21 -3.00 -16.64 4.54
CA PHE A 21 -4.08 -16.56 5.52
C PHE A 21 -4.84 -17.89 5.65
N ASP A 22 -4.83 -18.74 4.63
CA ASP A 22 -5.48 -20.06 4.65
C ASP A 22 -4.77 -21.05 5.60
N ASP A 23 -3.50 -20.81 5.91
CA ASP A 23 -2.71 -21.59 6.87
C ASP A 23 -2.91 -21.16 8.34
N MET A 24 -3.81 -20.19 8.58
CA MET A 24 -4.15 -19.70 9.92
C MET A 24 -5.54 -20.15 10.33
N GLU A 25 -5.66 -20.66 11.56
CA GLU A 25 -6.94 -20.92 12.21
C GLU A 25 -7.04 -20.08 13.49
N LEU A 26 -8.20 -19.46 13.71
CA LEU A 26 -8.49 -18.73 14.94
C LEU A 26 -9.24 -19.68 15.88
N ILE A 27 -8.82 -19.73 17.14
CA ILE A 27 -9.48 -20.56 18.15
C ILE A 27 -10.85 -19.97 18.45
N GLN A 28 -11.92 -20.70 18.12
CA GLN A 28 -13.30 -20.30 18.39
C GLN A 28 -13.58 -20.21 19.89
N CYS A 29 -14.30 -19.18 20.31
CA CYS A 29 -14.90 -19.09 21.64
C CYS A 29 -16.39 -19.48 21.56
N SER A 30 -16.78 -20.58 22.23
CA SER A 30 -18.17 -21.08 22.18
C SER A 30 -19.14 -20.33 23.12
N ILE A 31 -18.61 -19.65 24.14
CA ILE A 31 -19.41 -18.91 25.14
C ILE A 31 -18.81 -17.49 25.26
N PRO A 32 -19.31 -16.50 24.50
CA PRO A 32 -18.80 -15.13 24.53
C PRO A 32 -19.31 -14.33 25.75
N GLU A 33 -18.61 -13.25 26.08
CA GLU A 33 -18.95 -12.35 27.21
C GLU A 33 -19.45 -10.96 26.75
N TYR A 34 -19.64 -10.76 25.46
CA TYR A 34 -19.91 -9.46 24.83
C TYR A 34 -21.03 -9.55 23.80
N ASN A 35 -21.77 -8.46 23.66
CA ASN A 35 -22.80 -8.29 22.64
C ASN A 35 -22.20 -7.76 21.34
N LEU A 36 -22.91 -7.95 20.22
CA LEU A 36 -22.44 -7.49 18.91
C LEU A 36 -22.39 -5.96 18.80
N ASP A 37 -23.30 -5.26 19.48
CA ASP A 37 -23.38 -3.79 19.49
C ASP A 37 -22.33 -3.14 20.40
N GLU A 38 -21.57 -3.93 21.17
CA GLU A 38 -20.45 -3.48 22.00
C GLU A 38 -19.10 -3.55 21.25
N ILE A 39 -19.07 -4.13 20.05
CA ILE A 39 -17.83 -4.31 19.28
C ILE A 39 -17.39 -2.98 18.65
N ASP A 40 -16.29 -2.43 19.16
CA ASP A 40 -15.61 -1.27 18.59
C ASP A 40 -14.59 -1.71 17.53
N LEU A 41 -14.73 -1.17 16.31
CA LEU A 41 -13.84 -1.43 15.18
C LEU A 41 -12.80 -0.33 14.98
N SER A 42 -12.80 0.70 15.82
CA SER A 42 -11.93 1.84 15.68
C SER A 42 -10.45 1.46 15.82
N VAL A 43 -9.60 2.12 15.04
CA VAL A 43 -8.16 1.89 15.06
C VAL A 43 -7.40 3.20 14.94
N ASN A 44 -6.21 3.23 15.54
CA ASN A 44 -5.29 4.36 15.46
C ASN A 44 -4.01 3.95 14.74
N PHE A 45 -3.67 4.67 13.67
CA PHE A 45 -2.37 4.57 13.01
C PHE A 45 -2.03 5.86 12.26
N ALA A 46 -0.74 6.07 12.01
CA ALA A 46 -0.22 7.25 11.33
C ALA A 46 -0.83 8.54 11.90
N GLU A 47 -0.89 8.66 13.22
CA GLU A 47 -1.40 9.86 13.93
C GLU A 47 -2.89 10.20 13.65
N ASN A 48 -3.66 9.26 13.12
CA ASN A 48 -5.08 9.40 12.82
C ASN A 48 -5.91 8.30 13.49
N THR A 49 -7.19 8.60 13.75
CA THR A 49 -8.20 7.64 14.21
C THR A 49 -9.15 7.32 13.07
N PHE A 50 -9.39 6.04 12.83
CA PHE A 50 -10.30 5.53 11.81
C PHE A 50 -11.40 4.70 12.46
N GLU A 51 -12.60 4.74 11.87
CA GLU A 51 -13.76 3.97 12.33
C GLU A 51 -13.62 2.47 12.03
N TYR A 52 -12.84 2.12 11.00
CA TYR A 52 -12.70 0.75 10.51
C TYR A 52 -11.22 0.37 10.33
N PRO A 53 -10.83 -0.89 10.61
CA PRO A 53 -9.44 -1.35 10.56
C PRO A 53 -9.06 -1.86 9.16
N PHE A 54 -9.56 -1.19 8.12
CA PHE A 54 -9.24 -1.51 6.73
C PHE A 54 -9.40 -0.27 5.85
N PHE A 55 -8.73 -0.27 4.70
CA PHE A 55 -8.76 0.83 3.77
C PHE A 55 -8.51 0.38 2.33
N ILE A 56 -8.87 1.22 1.36
CA ILE A 56 -8.56 0.99 -0.04
C ILE A 56 -7.14 1.48 -0.31
N ASN A 57 -6.24 0.54 -0.59
CA ASN A 57 -4.80 0.82 -0.73
C ASN A 57 -4.43 1.38 -2.12
N ALA A 58 -3.19 1.85 -2.26
CA ALA A 58 -2.66 2.51 -3.46
C ALA A 58 -2.73 1.62 -4.71
N MET A 59 -3.38 2.11 -5.77
CA MET A 59 -3.54 1.37 -7.03
C MET A 59 -3.23 2.20 -8.28
N THR A 60 -3.97 3.28 -8.54
CA THR A 60 -3.97 3.91 -9.87
C THR A 60 -4.10 5.44 -9.85
N GLY A 61 -4.15 6.03 -11.05
CA GLY A 61 -3.92 7.43 -11.36
C GLY A 61 -2.86 7.53 -12.47
N GLY A 62 -2.95 8.55 -13.31
CA GLY A 62 -2.07 8.70 -14.49
C GLY A 62 -2.69 8.33 -15.83
N SER A 63 -3.98 7.98 -15.89
CA SER A 63 -4.68 7.67 -17.15
C SER A 63 -6.17 7.99 -17.05
N LYS A 64 -6.85 8.10 -18.19
CA LYS A 64 -8.30 8.34 -18.25
C LYS A 64 -9.10 7.22 -17.55
N LYS A 65 -8.63 5.97 -17.67
CA LYS A 65 -9.19 4.82 -16.95
C LYS A 65 -8.87 4.88 -15.46
N GLY A 66 -7.64 5.26 -15.10
CA GLY A 66 -7.23 5.48 -13.71
C GLY A 66 -8.08 6.56 -13.02
N LYS A 67 -8.39 7.66 -13.71
CA LYS A 67 -9.32 8.70 -13.23
C LYS A 67 -10.69 8.13 -12.89
N GLU A 68 -11.28 7.35 -13.79
CA GLU A 68 -12.61 6.77 -13.57
C GLU A 68 -12.62 5.80 -12.37
N ILE A 69 -11.56 5.01 -12.21
CA ILE A 69 -11.39 4.10 -11.07
C ILE A 69 -11.23 4.91 -9.77
N ASN A 70 -10.34 5.91 -9.75
CA ASN A 70 -10.13 6.77 -8.58
C ASN A 70 -11.43 7.47 -8.16
N ARG A 71 -12.22 7.98 -9.12
CA ARG A 71 -13.53 8.58 -8.85
C ARG A 71 -14.50 7.59 -8.19
N LYS A 72 -14.58 6.36 -8.71
CA LYS A 72 -15.45 5.31 -8.16
C LYS A 72 -15.04 4.89 -6.75
N LEU A 73 -13.75 4.66 -6.54
CA LEU A 73 -13.21 4.24 -5.24
C LEU A 73 -13.33 5.35 -4.20
N ALA A 74 -13.04 6.59 -4.57
CA ALA A 74 -13.19 7.75 -3.70
C ALA A 74 -14.65 7.93 -3.24
N LYS A 75 -15.61 7.75 -4.15
CA LYS A 75 -17.04 7.80 -3.80
C LYS A 75 -17.40 6.70 -2.78
N VAL A 76 -17.00 5.45 -3.02
CA VAL A 76 -17.25 4.35 -2.07
C VAL A 76 -16.59 4.65 -0.72
N ALA A 77 -15.34 5.09 -0.74
CA ALA A 77 -14.59 5.42 0.47
C ALA A 77 -15.28 6.51 1.30
N LYS A 78 -15.78 7.55 0.62
CA LYS A 78 -16.49 8.66 1.26
C LYS A 78 -17.82 8.21 1.88
N GLU A 79 -18.64 7.47 1.15
CA GLU A 79 -19.96 7.02 1.62
C GLU A 79 -19.84 5.98 2.75
N CYS A 80 -18.76 5.20 2.78
CA CYS A 80 -18.51 4.19 3.81
C CYS A 80 -17.60 4.68 4.95
N ASN A 81 -17.18 5.95 4.95
CA ASN A 81 -16.22 6.53 5.89
C ASN A 81 -14.93 5.69 6.07
N ILE A 82 -14.43 5.10 4.98
CA ILE A 82 -13.17 4.35 4.97
C ILE A 82 -12.10 5.16 4.27
N LEU A 83 -10.86 4.94 4.68
CA LEU A 83 -9.70 5.57 4.08
C LEU A 83 -9.47 5.08 2.63
N PHE A 84 -9.10 6.01 1.75
CA PHE A 84 -8.64 5.72 0.40
C PHE A 84 -7.23 6.26 0.17
N VAL A 85 -6.37 5.47 -0.46
CA VAL A 85 -5.02 5.88 -0.87
C VAL A 85 -4.93 5.84 -2.39
N THR A 86 -4.55 6.96 -3.01
CA THR A 86 -4.33 7.00 -4.46
C THR A 86 -3.10 6.18 -4.86
N GLY A 87 -2.98 5.82 -6.14
CA GLY A 87 -1.72 5.32 -6.68
C GLY A 87 -0.61 6.39 -6.68
N SER A 88 0.57 6.01 -7.19
CA SER A 88 1.73 6.91 -7.26
C SER A 88 1.42 8.22 -8.00
N TYR A 89 1.59 9.35 -7.30
CA TYR A 89 1.42 10.71 -7.81
C TYR A 89 2.46 11.12 -8.86
N SER A 90 3.44 10.25 -9.13
CA SER A 90 4.50 10.50 -10.13
C SER A 90 3.98 10.80 -11.53
N ALA A 91 2.76 10.37 -11.87
CA ALA A 91 2.15 10.70 -13.17
C ALA A 91 1.75 12.18 -13.26
N ALA A 92 1.07 12.71 -12.24
CA ALA A 92 0.69 14.12 -12.16
C ALA A 92 1.90 15.06 -12.11
N LEU A 93 3.00 14.62 -11.48
CA LEU A 93 4.26 15.39 -11.50
C LEU A 93 4.88 15.53 -12.90
N LYS A 94 4.63 14.57 -13.80
CA LYS A 94 5.13 14.61 -15.18
C LYS A 94 4.19 15.32 -16.14
N ASN A 95 2.90 15.32 -15.83
CA ASN A 95 1.86 15.94 -16.63
C ASN A 95 0.97 16.82 -15.74
N PRO A 96 1.20 18.13 -15.68
CA PRO A 96 0.40 19.05 -14.88
C PRO A 96 -1.10 19.05 -15.22
N ASP A 97 -1.48 18.64 -16.44
CA ASP A 97 -2.87 18.54 -16.88
C ASP A 97 -3.57 17.24 -16.44
N ASP A 98 -2.89 16.38 -15.67
CA ASP A 98 -3.43 15.12 -15.16
C ASP A 98 -4.38 15.34 -13.98
N ASP A 99 -5.67 15.43 -14.29
CA ASP A 99 -6.74 15.59 -13.30
C ASP A 99 -7.22 14.26 -12.66
N SER A 100 -6.49 13.15 -12.87
CA SER A 100 -6.90 11.83 -12.36
C SER A 100 -6.73 11.64 -10.85
N PHE A 101 -6.01 12.55 -10.19
CA PHE A 101 -5.86 12.60 -8.74
C PHE A 101 -6.72 13.71 -8.12
N GLU A 102 -6.79 14.86 -8.78
CA GLU A 102 -7.56 16.01 -8.31
C GLU A 102 -9.07 15.71 -8.22
N VAL A 103 -9.58 14.88 -9.13
CA VAL A 103 -10.99 14.41 -9.12
C VAL A 103 -11.40 13.80 -7.77
N VAL A 104 -10.46 13.17 -7.07
CA VAL A 104 -10.70 12.50 -5.79
C VAL A 104 -11.12 13.52 -4.73
N ARG A 105 -10.43 14.66 -4.67
CA ARG A 105 -10.75 15.75 -3.74
C ARG A 105 -11.94 16.57 -4.21
N LYS A 106 -11.97 16.96 -5.49
CA LYS A 106 -13.01 17.84 -6.05
C LYS A 106 -14.43 17.28 -5.90
N GLU A 107 -14.58 15.96 -6.02
CA GLU A 107 -15.90 15.32 -5.99
C GLU A 107 -16.26 14.69 -4.63
N ASN A 108 -15.35 14.69 -3.64
CA ASN A 108 -15.55 13.99 -2.37
C ASN A 108 -15.02 14.81 -1.17
N GLU A 109 -15.72 15.90 -0.85
CA GLU A 109 -15.38 16.76 0.29
C GLU A 109 -15.36 15.95 1.61
N GLY A 110 -14.33 16.16 2.45
CA GLY A 110 -14.16 15.43 3.70
C GLY A 110 -13.83 13.95 3.55
N LEU A 111 -13.34 13.50 2.39
CA LEU A 111 -12.80 12.15 2.22
C LEU A 111 -11.52 11.96 3.05
N LEU A 112 -11.44 10.82 3.76
CA LEU A 112 -10.22 10.33 4.39
C LEU A 112 -9.26 9.85 3.30
N LEU A 113 -8.22 10.64 3.02
CA LEU A 113 -7.36 10.45 1.85
C LEU A 113 -5.90 10.33 2.25
N GLY A 114 -5.25 9.24 1.85
CA GLY A 114 -3.80 9.14 1.73
C GLY A 114 -3.36 9.31 0.27
N THR A 115 -2.08 9.58 0.06
CA THR A 115 -1.47 9.51 -1.29
C THR A 115 -0.16 8.75 -1.27
N ASN A 116 0.43 8.55 -2.44
CA ASN A 116 1.54 7.65 -2.64
C ASN A 116 2.58 8.23 -3.61
N ILE A 117 3.85 8.00 -3.33
CA ILE A 117 4.98 8.35 -4.21
C ILE A 117 6.10 7.30 -4.09
N GLY A 118 6.96 7.19 -5.10
CA GLY A 118 8.07 6.23 -5.10
C GLY A 118 9.30 6.75 -4.36
N ALA A 119 10.05 5.84 -3.74
CA ALA A 119 11.33 6.12 -3.08
C ALA A 119 12.42 6.61 -4.06
N ASP A 120 12.20 6.46 -5.37
CA ASP A 120 13.05 7.03 -6.42
C ASP A 120 12.89 8.55 -6.57
N LYS A 121 11.84 9.15 -5.99
CA LYS A 121 11.59 10.60 -6.00
C LYS A 121 12.23 11.28 -4.79
N ASN A 122 12.61 12.55 -4.96
CA ASN A 122 13.08 13.37 -3.84
C ASN A 122 11.91 13.95 -3.04
N TYR A 123 12.20 14.51 -1.86
CA TYR A 123 11.18 15.04 -0.96
C TYR A 123 10.38 16.22 -1.55
N MET A 124 10.93 17.01 -2.47
CA MET A 124 10.20 18.14 -3.10
C MET A 124 9.03 17.62 -3.94
N ALA A 125 9.22 16.50 -4.63
CA ALA A 125 8.14 15.81 -5.33
C ALA A 125 7.05 15.32 -4.36
N GLY A 126 7.44 14.84 -3.18
CA GLY A 126 6.50 14.49 -2.11
C GLY A 126 5.75 15.69 -1.55
N MET A 127 6.45 16.80 -1.31
CA MET A 127 5.81 18.05 -0.87
C MET A 127 4.76 18.51 -1.87
N LYS A 128 5.04 18.44 -3.17
CA LYS A 128 4.06 18.78 -4.20
C LYS A 128 2.82 17.89 -4.14
N ALA A 129 2.98 16.57 -3.96
CA ALA A 129 1.86 15.65 -3.77
C ALA A 129 1.02 16.00 -2.52
N VAL A 130 1.69 16.38 -1.43
CA VAL A 130 1.04 16.79 -0.18
C VAL A 130 0.29 18.12 -0.34
N GLU A 131 0.90 19.10 -1.00
CA GLU A 131 0.28 20.40 -1.30
C GLU A 131 -0.98 20.24 -2.17
N ASP A 132 -0.91 19.40 -3.21
CA ASP A 132 -1.99 19.26 -4.18
C ASP A 132 -3.18 18.45 -3.64
N LEU A 133 -2.92 17.44 -2.80
CA LEU A 133 -3.95 16.50 -2.34
C LEU A 133 -4.33 16.65 -0.88
N ASN A 134 -3.56 17.41 -0.09
CA ASN A 134 -3.72 17.56 1.36
C ASN A 134 -4.01 16.22 2.08
N PRO A 135 -3.18 15.18 1.91
CA PRO A 135 -3.45 13.85 2.43
C PRO A 135 -3.21 13.75 3.94
N LEU A 136 -3.88 12.80 4.60
CA LEU A 136 -3.66 12.45 6.02
C LEU A 136 -2.26 11.87 6.25
N PHE A 137 -1.71 11.16 5.26
CA PHE A 137 -0.36 10.63 5.26
C PHE A 137 0.15 10.43 3.83
N LEU A 138 1.47 10.27 3.68
CA LEU A 138 2.13 9.94 2.42
C LEU A 138 2.78 8.56 2.49
N GLN A 139 2.35 7.64 1.62
CA GLN A 139 3.07 6.40 1.37
C GLN A 139 4.29 6.65 0.48
N ILE A 140 5.43 6.10 0.89
CA ILE A 140 6.65 6.03 0.10
C ILE A 140 6.81 4.57 -0.31
N HIS A 141 6.46 4.23 -1.55
CA HIS A 141 6.62 2.86 -2.01
C HIS A 141 8.06 2.53 -2.40
N VAL A 142 8.50 1.35 -2.01
CA VAL A 142 9.70 0.69 -2.51
C VAL A 142 9.23 -0.47 -3.38
N ASN A 143 9.78 -0.60 -4.59
CA ASN A 143 9.30 -1.58 -5.58
C ASN A 143 10.46 -2.21 -6.37
N LEU A 144 11.58 -2.51 -5.67
CA LEU A 144 12.86 -2.92 -6.28
C LEU A 144 12.69 -4.02 -7.32
N MET A 145 11.99 -5.10 -6.96
CA MET A 145 11.82 -6.25 -7.85
C MET A 145 10.92 -5.90 -9.05
N GLN A 146 9.88 -5.09 -8.86
CA GLN A 146 9.06 -4.60 -9.95
C GLN A 146 9.92 -3.81 -10.96
N GLU A 147 10.73 -2.86 -10.49
CA GLU A 147 11.60 -2.05 -11.36
C GLU A 147 12.60 -2.93 -12.13
N LEU A 148 13.18 -3.95 -11.49
CA LEU A 148 14.14 -4.86 -12.13
C LEU A 148 13.50 -5.71 -13.24
N ILE A 149 12.24 -6.12 -13.08
CA ILE A 149 11.51 -6.91 -14.08
C ILE A 149 10.98 -6.02 -15.20
N MET A 150 10.59 -4.77 -14.88
CA MET A 150 10.15 -3.79 -15.87
C MET A 150 11.23 -3.54 -16.93
N PRO A 151 10.90 -3.60 -18.24
CA PRO A 151 11.81 -3.23 -19.31
C PRO A 151 12.34 -1.79 -19.17
N GLU A 152 11.44 -0.86 -18.81
CA GLU A 152 11.72 0.57 -18.64
C GLU A 152 12.02 0.97 -17.18
N GLY A 153 12.13 0.01 -16.27
CA GLY A 153 12.32 0.28 -14.85
C GLY A 153 13.72 0.79 -14.51
N SER A 154 13.85 1.38 -13.33
CA SER A 154 15.14 1.83 -12.82
C SER A 154 16.12 0.66 -12.67
N ARG A 155 17.40 0.95 -12.89
CA ARG A 155 18.52 0.07 -12.52
C ARG A 155 19.41 0.69 -11.44
N ASN A 156 19.03 1.87 -10.96
CA ASN A 156 19.75 2.58 -9.93
C ASN A 156 18.86 2.80 -8.70
N PHE A 157 19.31 2.26 -7.56
CA PHE A 157 18.60 2.27 -6.28
C PHE A 157 19.41 2.94 -5.17
N ASN A 158 20.60 3.48 -5.51
CA ASN A 158 21.51 4.06 -4.53
C ASN A 158 20.94 5.31 -3.81
N GLU A 159 20.06 6.06 -4.48
CA GLU A 159 19.46 7.28 -3.93
C GLU A 159 18.29 7.00 -2.98
N TRP A 160 17.72 5.78 -2.94
CA TRP A 160 16.49 5.52 -2.17
C TRP A 160 16.63 5.85 -0.69
N LYS A 161 17.73 5.43 -0.06
CA LYS A 161 17.98 5.74 1.36
C LYS A 161 18.04 7.25 1.59
N LYS A 162 18.77 7.98 0.74
CA LYS A 162 18.92 9.43 0.83
C LYS A 162 17.58 10.15 0.59
N ASN A 163 16.80 9.68 -0.38
CA ASN A 163 15.47 10.19 -0.66
C ASN A 163 14.55 10.00 0.55
N ILE A 164 14.49 8.79 1.11
CA ILE A 164 13.70 8.48 2.33
C ILE A 164 14.12 9.37 3.50
N SER A 165 15.41 9.55 3.76
CA SER A 165 15.88 10.52 4.77
C SER A 165 15.42 11.95 4.46
N GLY A 166 15.42 12.34 3.19
CA GLY A 166 14.89 13.61 2.73
C GLY A 166 13.39 13.77 3.02
N PHE A 167 12.59 12.72 2.79
CA PHE A 167 11.17 12.71 3.14
C PHE A 167 10.98 12.90 4.64
N VAL A 168 11.62 12.08 5.47
CA VAL A 168 11.51 12.14 6.94
C VAL A 168 11.90 13.52 7.49
N LYS A 169 12.94 14.15 6.94
CA LYS A 169 13.40 15.46 7.40
C LYS A 169 12.42 16.60 7.06
N ASN A 170 11.77 16.54 5.91
CA ASN A 170 11.12 17.72 5.32
C ASN A 170 9.58 17.64 5.24
N ILE A 171 8.99 16.44 5.17
CA ILE A 171 7.54 16.28 5.09
C ILE A 171 6.93 16.18 6.48
N LYS A 172 5.80 16.87 6.68
CA LYS A 172 5.14 17.03 7.98
C LYS A 172 3.98 16.08 8.21
N VAL A 173 3.32 15.62 7.15
CA VAL A 173 2.32 14.55 7.29
C VAL A 173 3.03 13.24 7.61
N PRO A 174 2.39 12.32 8.36
CA PRO A 174 2.89 10.98 8.61
C PRO A 174 3.37 10.28 7.34
N LEU A 175 4.47 9.55 7.46
CA LEU A 175 5.10 8.83 6.36
C LEU A 175 4.99 7.33 6.58
N ILE A 176 4.52 6.62 5.56
CA ILE A 176 4.37 5.16 5.56
C ILE A 176 5.31 4.56 4.53
N LEU A 177 6.27 3.72 4.94
CA LEU A 177 7.06 2.96 3.99
C LEU A 177 6.23 1.76 3.51
N LYS A 178 6.06 1.63 2.19
CA LYS A 178 5.12 0.68 1.58
C LYS A 178 5.85 -0.28 0.65
N GLU A 179 5.72 -1.58 0.86
CA GLU A 179 6.09 -2.57 -0.17
C GLU A 179 4.98 -2.67 -1.23
N VAL A 180 5.13 -3.41 -2.34
CA VAL A 180 4.12 -3.50 -3.41
C VAL A 180 3.62 -4.92 -3.70
N GLY A 181 4.01 -5.94 -2.93
CA GLY A 181 3.49 -7.32 -3.10
C GLY A 181 4.54 -8.41 -2.92
N PHE A 182 5.78 -8.04 -2.60
CA PHE A 182 6.92 -8.91 -2.35
C PHE A 182 7.19 -9.13 -0.86
N GLY A 183 6.51 -8.40 0.03
CA GLY A 183 6.67 -8.54 1.48
C GLY A 183 7.85 -7.76 2.05
N MET A 184 7.57 -6.90 3.02
CA MET A 184 8.59 -6.17 3.75
C MET A 184 9.24 -7.05 4.82
N SER A 185 10.57 -7.14 4.80
CA SER A 185 11.34 -7.89 5.81
C SER A 185 11.55 -7.11 7.11
N SER A 186 11.87 -7.81 8.19
CA SER A 186 12.30 -7.23 9.47
C SER A 186 13.50 -6.29 9.31
N ASP A 187 14.46 -6.64 8.46
CA ASP A 187 15.64 -5.81 8.18
C ASP A 187 15.25 -4.50 7.49
N THR A 188 14.26 -4.52 6.60
CA THR A 188 13.74 -3.32 5.95
C THR A 188 13.01 -2.43 6.95
N VAL A 189 12.15 -3.00 7.80
CA VAL A 189 11.45 -2.26 8.87
C VAL A 189 12.47 -1.62 9.81
N LYS A 190 13.44 -2.39 10.31
CA LYS A 190 14.52 -1.87 11.16
C LYS A 190 15.25 -0.69 10.51
N LYS A 191 15.68 -0.83 9.25
CA LYS A 191 16.34 0.25 8.50
C LYS A 191 15.44 1.47 8.36
N GLY A 192 14.14 1.29 8.11
CA GLY A 192 13.20 2.39 8.04
C GLY A 192 13.04 3.12 9.37
N MET A 193 12.98 2.38 10.48
CA MET A 193 12.93 2.96 11.83
C MET A 193 14.20 3.75 12.16
N GLU A 194 15.39 3.23 11.79
CA GLU A 194 16.67 3.94 11.92
C GLU A 194 16.70 5.24 11.10
N LEU A 195 15.91 5.33 10.03
CA LEU A 195 15.74 6.55 9.22
C LEU A 195 14.68 7.50 9.80
N GLY A 196 13.93 7.09 10.82
CA GLY A 196 12.90 7.88 11.50
C GLY A 196 11.46 7.59 11.05
N LEU A 197 11.22 6.54 10.27
CA LEU A 197 9.87 6.09 9.93
C LEU A 197 9.24 5.33 11.09
N LYS A 198 7.93 5.51 11.29
CA LYS A 198 7.16 4.85 12.36
C LYS A 198 6.14 3.85 11.83
N THR A 199 5.72 3.99 10.58
CA THR A 199 4.60 3.24 10.00
C THR A 199 5.05 2.50 8.74
N PHE A 200 4.65 1.24 8.62
CA PHE A 200 5.08 0.33 7.56
C PHE A 200 3.90 -0.47 7.02
N ASP A 201 3.69 -0.45 5.72
CA ASP A 201 2.75 -1.36 5.06
C ASP A 201 3.53 -2.44 4.32
N ILE A 202 3.40 -3.66 4.85
CA ILE A 202 4.28 -4.78 4.49
C ILE A 202 3.98 -5.35 3.11
N SER A 203 2.76 -5.17 2.60
CA SER A 203 2.30 -5.63 1.28
C SER A 203 2.92 -6.96 0.83
N GLY A 204 2.58 -8.05 1.51
CA GLY A 204 3.13 -9.38 1.25
C GLY A 204 2.60 -10.05 -0.01
N ARG A 205 3.22 -11.18 -0.37
CA ARG A 205 2.76 -12.07 -1.43
C ARG A 205 1.52 -12.86 -0.97
N GLY A 206 0.62 -13.17 -1.92
CA GLY A 206 -0.64 -13.89 -1.69
C GLY A 206 -1.86 -13.21 -2.33
N GLY A 207 -1.69 -11.98 -2.82
CA GLY A 207 -2.63 -11.27 -3.69
C GLY A 207 -1.94 -10.85 -4.98
N THR A 208 -2.18 -9.62 -5.43
CA THR A 208 -1.53 -9.04 -6.63
C THR A 208 -0.01 -9.27 -6.66
N SER A 209 0.51 -9.88 -7.72
CA SER A 209 1.96 -10.02 -7.96
C SER A 209 2.42 -9.04 -9.04
N PHE A 210 3.21 -8.04 -8.65
CA PHE A 210 3.83 -7.15 -9.64
C PHE A 210 4.89 -7.86 -10.48
N ALA A 211 5.58 -8.89 -9.97
CA ALA A 211 6.45 -9.70 -10.81
C ALA A 211 5.66 -10.34 -11.97
N TYR A 212 4.50 -10.94 -11.68
CA TYR A 212 3.61 -11.47 -12.71
C TYR A 212 3.17 -10.39 -13.70
N ILE A 213 2.67 -9.26 -13.19
CA ILE A 213 2.18 -8.15 -14.03
C ILE A 213 3.27 -7.69 -15.00
N GLU A 214 4.49 -7.44 -14.52
CA GLU A 214 5.58 -6.96 -15.37
C GLU A 214 6.08 -8.02 -16.35
N ASN A 215 6.11 -9.29 -15.95
CA ASN A 215 6.42 -10.40 -16.86
C ASN A 215 5.39 -10.52 -17.99
N MET A 216 4.11 -10.31 -17.70
CA MET A 216 3.03 -10.31 -18.71
C MET A 216 3.04 -9.08 -19.62
N ARG A 217 3.65 -7.97 -19.18
CA ARG A 217 3.89 -6.78 -20.02
C ARG A 217 5.09 -6.95 -20.94
N GLY A 218 6.13 -7.67 -20.47
CA GLY A 218 7.35 -7.92 -21.21
C GLY A 218 7.34 -9.25 -21.97
N GLU A 219 8.55 -9.75 -22.24
CA GLU A 219 8.78 -11.05 -22.92
C GLU A 219 8.68 -12.25 -21.96
N ASN A 220 8.10 -12.08 -20.76
CA ASN A 220 7.98 -13.12 -19.74
C ASN A 220 9.32 -13.78 -19.32
N ARG A 221 10.43 -13.03 -19.46
CA ARG A 221 11.81 -13.51 -19.24
C ARG A 221 12.11 -13.91 -17.79
N PHE A 222 11.39 -13.32 -16.84
CA PHE A 222 11.61 -13.53 -15.41
C PHE A 222 10.44 -14.26 -14.75
N SER A 223 9.71 -15.10 -15.50
CA SER A 223 8.55 -15.84 -14.98
C SER A 223 8.83 -16.68 -13.74
N TYR A 224 10.06 -17.16 -13.58
CA TYR A 224 10.52 -17.87 -12.37
C TYR A 224 10.53 -17.00 -11.09
N LEU A 225 10.35 -15.68 -11.21
CA LEU A 225 10.22 -14.73 -10.10
C LEU A 225 8.76 -14.34 -9.81
N ASN A 226 7.76 -14.93 -10.48
CA ASN A 226 6.35 -14.57 -10.23
C ASN A 226 5.92 -14.78 -8.77
N GLU A 227 6.53 -15.76 -8.09
CA GLU A 227 6.32 -16.08 -6.67
C GLU A 227 7.44 -15.53 -5.76
N TRP A 228 8.24 -14.56 -6.25
CA TRP A 228 9.29 -13.94 -5.46
C TRP A 228 8.72 -13.17 -4.26
N GLY A 229 9.42 -13.22 -3.13
CA GLY A 229 9.07 -12.50 -1.92
C GLY A 229 8.37 -13.36 -0.86
N GLN A 230 8.17 -12.75 0.31
CA GLN A 230 7.56 -13.41 1.47
C GLN A 230 6.04 -13.25 1.44
N SER A 231 5.34 -14.27 1.93
CA SER A 231 3.89 -14.18 2.11
C SER A 231 3.53 -13.15 3.18
N THR A 232 2.31 -12.62 3.14
CA THR A 232 1.84 -11.63 4.13
C THR A 232 1.96 -12.16 5.56
N VAL A 233 1.52 -13.40 5.82
CA VAL A 233 1.62 -13.98 7.18
C VAL A 233 3.08 -14.25 7.56
N SER A 234 3.92 -14.70 6.63
CA SER A 234 5.36 -14.89 6.91
C SER A 234 6.05 -13.57 7.29
N CYS A 235 5.70 -12.46 6.63
CA CYS A 235 6.18 -11.12 7.01
C CYS A 235 5.74 -10.75 8.43
N LEU A 236 4.46 -10.93 8.76
CA LEU A 236 3.92 -10.61 10.08
C LEU A 236 4.61 -11.42 11.19
N LEU A 237 4.79 -12.73 10.99
CA LEU A 237 5.51 -13.58 11.93
C LEU A 237 6.97 -13.12 12.13
N GLY A 238 7.64 -12.70 11.05
CA GLY A 238 9.00 -12.13 11.11
C GLY A 238 9.08 -10.76 11.76
N LEU A 239 7.95 -10.06 11.94
CA LEU A 239 7.86 -8.71 12.51
C LEU A 239 7.35 -8.69 13.95
N LYS A 240 7.16 -9.85 14.59
CA LYS A 240 6.64 -9.95 15.96
C LYS A 240 7.42 -9.07 16.96
N ASP A 241 8.74 -8.98 16.83
CA ASP A 241 9.58 -8.16 17.72
C ASP A 241 9.49 -6.64 17.47
N TYR A 242 8.76 -6.22 16.43
CA TYR A 242 8.58 -4.83 16.02
C TYR A 242 7.15 -4.32 16.21
N ILE A 243 6.18 -5.20 16.51
CA ILE A 243 4.76 -4.86 16.55
C ILE A 243 4.41 -3.78 17.60
N ASP A 244 5.19 -3.73 18.68
CA ASP A 244 5.06 -2.71 19.74
C ASP A 244 6.01 -1.52 19.54
N LYS A 245 6.87 -1.56 18.51
CA LYS A 245 7.90 -0.53 18.26
C LYS A 245 7.61 0.30 17.02
N ALA A 246 6.76 -0.19 16.14
CA ALA A 246 6.34 0.44 14.90
C ALA A 246 4.88 0.10 14.61
N GLU A 247 4.20 0.99 13.90
CA GLU A 247 2.86 0.73 13.38
C GLU A 247 2.99 -0.12 12.11
N ILE A 248 2.55 -1.38 12.19
CA ILE A 248 2.58 -2.29 11.05
C ILE A 248 1.18 -2.39 10.46
N ILE A 249 1.06 -2.18 9.16
CA ILE A 249 -0.15 -2.38 8.36
C ILE A 249 0.06 -3.64 7.52
N ALA A 250 -0.92 -4.55 7.54
CA ALA A 250 -0.92 -5.73 6.67
C ALA A 250 -1.73 -5.47 5.40
N SER A 251 -1.07 -5.63 4.26
CA SER A 251 -1.75 -5.74 2.96
C SER A 251 -1.11 -6.86 2.13
N GLY A 252 -1.73 -7.18 1.00
CA GLY A 252 -1.34 -8.30 0.15
C GLY A 252 -2.17 -9.55 0.44
N GLY A 253 -3.05 -9.92 -0.48
CA GLY A 253 -3.85 -11.15 -0.36
C GLY A 253 -5.02 -11.08 0.61
N VAL A 254 -5.42 -9.91 1.11
CA VAL A 254 -6.63 -9.78 1.93
C VAL A 254 -7.87 -9.87 1.03
N ARG A 255 -8.71 -10.89 1.21
CA ARG A 255 -9.86 -11.17 0.32
C ARG A 255 -11.21 -10.97 0.98
N HIS A 256 -11.29 -11.14 2.30
CA HIS A 256 -12.55 -11.10 3.06
C HIS A 256 -12.30 -10.69 4.52
N PRO A 257 -13.36 -10.34 5.29
CA PRO A 257 -13.21 -9.87 6.67
C PRO A 257 -12.37 -10.78 7.59
N LEU A 258 -12.46 -12.11 7.44
CA LEU A 258 -11.65 -13.04 8.24
C LEU A 258 -10.13 -12.87 8.02
N ASP A 259 -9.67 -12.46 6.83
CA ASP A 259 -8.24 -12.20 6.57
C ASP A 259 -7.78 -10.95 7.33
N ILE A 260 -8.66 -9.93 7.40
CA ILE A 260 -8.43 -8.72 8.20
C ILE A 260 -8.28 -9.10 9.67
N ILE A 261 -9.21 -9.88 10.22
CA ILE A 261 -9.14 -10.33 11.62
C ILE A 261 -7.88 -11.15 11.88
N LYS A 262 -7.52 -12.09 10.98
CA LYS A 262 -6.27 -12.86 11.10
C LYS A 262 -5.03 -11.98 11.15
N ALA A 263 -4.99 -10.92 10.35
CA ALA A 263 -3.91 -9.93 10.41
C ALA A 263 -3.91 -9.15 11.74
N LEU A 264 -5.08 -8.68 12.20
CA LEU A 264 -5.23 -7.96 13.47
C LEU A 264 -4.80 -8.79 14.68
N VAL A 265 -5.08 -10.10 14.69
CA VAL A 265 -4.60 -11.02 15.73
C VAL A 265 -3.07 -11.09 15.80
N LEU A 266 -2.37 -10.81 14.69
CA LEU A 266 -0.90 -10.71 14.64
C LEU A 266 -0.38 -9.31 15.03
N GLY A 267 -1.25 -8.42 15.50
CA GLY A 267 -0.93 -7.15 16.14
C GLY A 267 -0.81 -5.94 15.21
N VAL A 268 -1.21 -6.07 13.95
CA VAL A 268 -1.21 -4.94 13.00
C VAL A 268 -2.21 -3.85 13.39
N LYS A 269 -2.02 -2.66 12.83
CA LYS A 269 -2.97 -1.56 12.86
C LYS A 269 -3.83 -1.54 11.60
#